data_AF-A0AAN7RMX8-F1
#
_entry.id   AF-A0AAN7RMX8-F1
#
_cell.length_a   1.000
_cell.length_b   1.000
_cell.length_c   1.000
_cell.angle_alpha   90.00
_cell.angle_beta   90.00
_cell.angle_gamma   90.00
#
_symmetry.space_group_name_H-M   'P 1'
#
loop_
_entity.id
_entity.type
_entity.pdbx_description
1 polymer ?
#
loop_
_entity_poly.entity_id
_entity_poly.type
_entity_poly.pdbx_seq_one_letter_code
_entity_poly.pdbx_strand_id
1 'polypeptide(L)'
;MEKSSAFASKMTTLFLLVSLLPALVMAGHDYKQALSKSILFFEAQRSGVLPRNQRISWRGNSGLNDGKASGLFAFADKYRGKYDSSITVAQKYYRSVSGYNDELLWAAAWMYQATNDQYYLDYLGNNGDSMGATGWKMTEFGWDVKYAGVQTLGAKFLMQGKVGQHASILEKYQQNAEYFMCSCIGKGSKNVQRTPGGLIFRQRWNNMQYVTSSSFLATVYADYLSSAGKTLSCASGNVRPSELLSFAQSQRDNYEQTEPATYNNAPLLGILARLGLGHSGYNQLLPAVLPTTKQIVTPRLHVPAATTSSPISIEQKLTTWWNADGKTYSRYLTVVTNKSDKTLTSLNLWISKLYGPIWGLTKTENSYTFPSWIQYLPAGKSLDFVYIHASSQAEVSVSGYKLA
;
A
#
# COMPACT_ATOMS: atom_id res chain seq x y z
N MET A 1 83.89 8.55 0.08
CA MET A 1 83.02 9.54 -0.58
C MET A 1 82.06 8.79 -1.49
N GLU A 2 80.91 8.29 -1.00
CA GLU A 2 79.88 7.69 -1.88
C GLU A 2 78.59 7.33 -1.12
N LYS A 3 78.00 8.25 -0.33
CA LYS A 3 76.68 8.01 0.32
C LYS A 3 75.79 9.26 0.41
N SER A 4 75.90 10.19 -0.53
CA SER A 4 75.09 11.44 -0.47
C SER A 4 74.18 11.69 -1.69
N SER A 5 74.43 11.07 -2.86
CA SER A 5 73.62 11.32 -4.06
C SER A 5 72.29 10.55 -4.13
N ALA A 6 72.13 9.47 -3.37
CA ALA A 6 70.94 8.60 -3.46
C ALA A 6 69.71 9.13 -2.68
N PHE A 7 69.91 10.04 -1.73
CA PHE A 7 68.80 10.53 -0.90
C PHE A 7 68.06 11.71 -1.55
N ALA A 8 68.78 12.59 -2.25
CA ALA A 8 68.17 13.73 -2.95
C ALA A 8 67.25 13.29 -4.10
N SER A 9 67.62 12.24 -4.85
CA SER A 9 66.82 11.74 -6.00
C SER A 9 65.48 11.11 -5.58
N LYS A 10 65.44 10.44 -4.42
CA LYS A 10 64.19 9.85 -3.90
C LYS A 10 63.22 10.90 -3.37
N MET A 11 63.71 12.03 -2.87
CA MET A 11 62.86 13.08 -2.30
C MET A 11 62.22 13.97 -3.39
N THR A 12 62.94 14.23 -4.49
CA THR A 12 62.37 14.97 -5.64
C THR A 12 61.30 14.15 -6.37
N THR A 13 61.47 12.82 -6.43
CA THR A 13 60.48 11.92 -7.06
C THR A 13 59.19 11.80 -6.23
N LEU A 14 59.28 11.88 -4.90
CA LEU A 14 58.11 11.86 -4.01
C LEU A 14 57.32 13.19 -4.06
N PHE A 15 57.99 14.33 -4.22
CA PHE A 15 57.31 15.63 -4.37
C PHE A 15 56.64 15.82 -5.75
N LEU A 16 57.18 15.21 -6.81
CA LEU A 16 56.55 15.22 -8.14
C LEU A 16 55.37 14.24 -8.26
N LEU A 17 55.33 13.18 -7.45
CA LEU A 17 54.17 12.27 -7.38
C LEU A 17 53.01 12.80 -6.53
N VAL A 18 53.28 13.67 -5.56
CA VAL A 18 52.23 14.33 -4.75
C VAL A 18 51.58 15.50 -5.50
N SER A 19 52.25 16.11 -6.47
CA SER A 19 51.69 17.19 -7.32
C SER A 19 50.86 16.69 -8.50
N LEU A 20 50.82 15.36 -8.72
CA LEU A 20 50.01 14.68 -9.74
C LEU A 20 48.87 13.85 -9.13
N LEU A 21 48.57 14.03 -7.84
CA LEU A 21 47.25 13.67 -7.33
C LEU A 21 46.25 14.51 -8.15
N PRO A 22 45.39 13.89 -8.98
CA PRO A 22 44.22 14.63 -9.43
C PRO A 22 43.58 15.10 -8.13
N ALA A 23 43.36 16.42 -8.01
CA ALA A 23 42.49 16.94 -6.97
C ALA A 23 41.32 15.98 -6.93
N LEU A 24 41.16 15.24 -5.81
CA LEU A 24 39.99 14.41 -5.62
C LEU A 24 38.87 15.43 -5.66
N VAL A 25 38.30 15.61 -6.84
CA VAL A 25 37.03 16.26 -7.01
C VAL A 25 36.12 15.30 -6.29
N MET A 26 35.90 15.59 -5.00
CA MET A 26 34.68 15.19 -4.31
C MET A 26 33.58 15.90 -5.09
N ALA A 27 33.25 15.35 -6.26
CA ALA A 27 32.14 15.77 -7.07
C ALA A 27 30.95 15.52 -6.16
N GLY A 28 30.46 16.57 -5.53
CA GLY A 28 29.26 16.50 -4.73
C GLY A 28 28.19 15.85 -5.60
N HIS A 29 27.67 14.72 -5.13
CA HIS A 29 26.66 13.97 -5.83
C HIS A 29 25.45 14.88 -6.15
N ASP A 30 25.00 14.90 -7.41
CA ASP A 30 23.85 15.69 -7.84
C ASP A 30 22.54 15.00 -7.44
N TYR A 31 22.30 14.95 -6.13
CA TYR A 31 21.07 14.38 -5.56
C TYR A 31 19.82 15.10 -6.05
N LYS A 32 19.93 16.37 -6.47
CA LYS A 32 18.81 17.11 -7.06
C LYS A 32 18.40 16.47 -8.40
N GLN A 33 19.37 16.16 -9.25
CA GLN A 33 19.11 15.47 -10.51
C GLN A 33 18.67 14.02 -10.30
N ALA A 34 19.29 13.28 -9.37
CA ALA A 34 18.90 11.90 -9.05
C ALA A 34 17.46 11.82 -8.52
N LEU A 35 17.06 12.74 -7.64
CA LEU A 35 15.69 12.86 -7.14
C LEU A 35 14.73 13.24 -8.27
N SER A 36 15.10 14.22 -9.10
CA SER A 36 14.26 14.67 -10.23
C SER A 36 13.99 13.54 -11.23
N LYS A 37 15.01 12.76 -11.58
CA LYS A 37 14.91 11.58 -12.45
C LYS A 37 14.11 10.46 -11.80
N SER A 38 14.30 10.21 -10.51
CA SER A 38 13.51 9.23 -9.75
C SER A 38 12.02 9.59 -9.75
N ILE A 39 11.67 10.84 -9.49
CA ILE A 39 10.27 11.30 -9.54
C ILE A 39 9.69 11.13 -10.94
N LEU A 40 10.45 11.50 -11.98
CA LEU A 40 10.01 11.34 -13.38
C LEU A 40 9.79 9.85 -13.75
N PHE A 41 10.67 8.96 -13.27
CA PHE A 41 10.52 7.52 -13.41
C PHE A 41 9.24 7.01 -12.72
N PHE A 42 8.90 7.51 -11.53
CA PHE A 42 7.64 7.16 -10.86
C PHE A 42 6.40 7.72 -11.55
N GLU A 43 6.47 8.94 -12.08
CA GLU A 43 5.41 9.50 -12.91
C GLU A 43 5.15 8.61 -14.14
N ALA A 44 6.20 8.08 -14.76
CA ALA A 44 6.09 7.16 -15.88
C ALA A 44 5.42 5.83 -15.48
N GLN A 45 5.66 5.36 -14.25
CA GLN A 45 5.14 4.07 -13.76
C GLN A 45 3.79 4.17 -13.03
N ARG A 46 3.19 5.37 -12.94
CA ARG A 46 1.91 5.57 -12.25
C ARG A 46 0.80 4.75 -12.91
N SER A 47 0.00 4.08 -12.08
CA SER A 47 -1.29 3.49 -12.44
C SER A 47 -2.42 4.28 -11.78
N GLY A 48 -3.64 4.12 -12.28
CA GLY A 48 -4.81 4.93 -11.93
C GLY A 48 -5.04 6.09 -12.89
N VAL A 49 -5.89 7.03 -12.47
CA VAL A 49 -6.13 8.27 -13.20
C VAL A 49 -4.88 9.15 -13.12
N LEU A 50 -4.30 9.50 -14.27
CA LEU A 50 -3.18 10.43 -14.35
C LEU A 50 -3.68 11.87 -14.23
N PRO A 51 -2.98 12.74 -13.47
CA PRO A 51 -3.36 14.13 -13.34
C PRO A 51 -3.09 14.89 -14.62
N ARG A 52 -3.82 16.00 -14.84
CA ARG A 52 -3.71 16.82 -16.05
C ARG A 52 -2.32 17.43 -16.29
N ASN A 53 -1.51 17.57 -15.23
CA ASN A 53 -0.15 18.10 -15.27
C ASN A 53 0.94 17.01 -15.31
N GLN A 54 0.59 15.78 -15.73
CA GLN A 54 1.55 14.69 -15.94
C GLN A 54 2.60 15.09 -17.00
N ARG A 55 3.89 14.90 -16.68
CA ARG A 55 5.01 15.27 -17.57
C ARG A 55 5.32 14.22 -18.64
N ILE A 56 4.88 12.97 -18.44
CA ILE A 56 5.10 11.85 -19.34
C ILE A 56 3.95 11.77 -20.35
N SER A 57 4.10 12.45 -21.48
CA SER A 57 3.04 12.65 -22.49
C SER A 57 2.57 11.37 -23.21
N TRP A 58 3.42 10.34 -23.28
CA TRP A 58 3.08 9.06 -23.90
C TRP A 58 2.32 8.09 -22.96
N ARG A 59 2.15 8.43 -21.68
CA ARG A 59 1.40 7.62 -20.72
C ARG A 59 -0.06 8.07 -20.65
N GLY A 60 -0.96 7.09 -20.60
CA GLY A 60 -2.40 7.27 -20.35
C GLY A 60 -2.84 6.63 -19.03
N ASN A 61 -4.10 6.91 -18.64
CA ASN A 61 -4.75 6.25 -17.51
C ASN A 61 -4.64 4.72 -17.63
N SER A 62 -4.26 4.03 -16.56
CA SER A 62 -4.18 2.56 -16.51
C SER A 62 -4.77 2.03 -15.21
N GLY A 63 -5.15 0.75 -15.15
CA GLY A 63 -5.58 0.14 -13.88
C GLY A 63 -6.71 0.87 -13.16
N LEU A 64 -7.61 1.54 -13.89
CA LEU A 64 -8.69 2.37 -13.31
C LEU A 64 -9.66 1.58 -12.42
N ASN A 65 -9.65 0.25 -12.57
CA ASN A 65 -10.44 -0.68 -11.78
C ASN A 65 -9.56 -1.49 -10.80
N ASP A 66 -8.23 -1.34 -10.87
CA ASP A 66 -7.30 -1.99 -9.95
C ASP A 66 -7.47 -1.35 -8.57
N GLY A 67 -7.81 -2.15 -7.57
CA GLY A 67 -8.07 -1.64 -6.23
C GLY A 67 -9.49 -1.13 -5.97
N LYS A 68 -10.51 -1.50 -6.77
CA LYS A 68 -11.91 -1.54 -6.26
C LYS A 68 -11.92 -2.48 -5.05
N ALA A 69 -11.83 -1.90 -3.86
CA ALA A 69 -11.02 -2.40 -2.76
C ALA A 69 -11.44 -3.74 -2.11
N SER A 70 -12.62 -4.27 -2.44
CA SER A 70 -13.04 -5.62 -2.02
C SER A 70 -12.82 -6.68 -3.09
N GLY A 71 -12.80 -6.31 -4.38
CA GLY A 71 -12.80 -7.27 -5.50
C GLY A 71 -11.49 -8.01 -5.66
N LEU A 72 -10.35 -7.29 -5.69
CA LEU A 72 -9.04 -7.93 -5.87
C LEU A 72 -8.57 -8.70 -4.65
N PHE A 73 -8.80 -8.17 -3.44
CA PHE A 73 -8.50 -8.92 -2.21
C PHE A 73 -9.34 -10.20 -2.14
N ALA A 74 -10.67 -10.09 -2.32
CA ALA A 74 -11.54 -11.27 -2.29
C ALA A 74 -11.22 -12.26 -3.42
N PHE A 75 -10.85 -11.78 -4.61
CA PHE A 75 -10.37 -12.64 -5.68
C PHE A 75 -9.09 -13.38 -5.28
N ALA A 76 -8.08 -12.68 -4.79
CA ALA A 76 -6.81 -13.28 -4.39
C ALA A 76 -6.98 -14.28 -3.23
N ASP A 77 -7.82 -13.94 -2.26
CA ASP A 77 -8.10 -14.81 -1.11
C ASP A 77 -8.94 -16.03 -1.49
N LYS A 78 -9.87 -15.89 -2.45
CA LYS A 78 -10.68 -17.00 -2.96
C LYS A 78 -9.90 -17.93 -3.88
N TYR A 79 -9.02 -17.39 -4.73
CA TYR A 79 -8.27 -18.12 -5.75
C TYR A 79 -6.77 -18.13 -5.41
N ARG A 80 -6.44 -18.81 -4.30
CA ARG A 80 -5.09 -18.85 -3.75
C ARG A 80 -4.13 -19.66 -4.62
N GLY A 81 -3.01 -19.06 -4.99
CA GLY A 81 -1.98 -19.69 -5.79
C GLY A 81 -0.86 -18.72 -6.12
N LYS A 82 0.33 -19.24 -6.44
CA LYS A 82 1.42 -18.38 -6.91
C LYS A 82 1.12 -17.92 -8.32
N TYR A 83 1.17 -16.62 -8.57
CA TYR A 83 0.85 -16.06 -9.90
C TYR A 83 1.77 -16.62 -11.00
N ASP A 84 3.03 -16.89 -10.66
CA ASP A 84 4.05 -17.40 -11.57
C ASP A 84 3.87 -18.88 -11.90
N SER A 85 2.95 -19.58 -11.23
CA SER A 85 2.49 -20.91 -11.65
C SER A 85 1.48 -20.81 -12.80
N SER A 86 0.71 -19.73 -12.87
CA SER A 86 -0.20 -19.44 -13.98
C SER A 86 0.49 -18.73 -15.14
N ILE A 87 1.45 -17.83 -14.84
CA ILE A 87 2.21 -17.05 -15.82
C ILE A 87 3.67 -17.53 -15.76
N THR A 88 3.92 -18.72 -16.31
CA THR A 88 5.20 -19.43 -16.14
C THR A 88 6.42 -18.69 -16.70
N VAL A 89 6.23 -17.82 -17.70
CA VAL A 89 7.31 -16.96 -18.22
C VAL A 89 7.86 -16.01 -17.14
N ALA A 90 7.04 -15.60 -16.17
CA ALA A 90 7.46 -14.72 -15.09
C ALA A 90 8.49 -15.37 -14.17
N GLN A 91 8.51 -16.71 -14.04
CA GLN A 91 9.46 -17.44 -13.19
C GLN A 91 10.93 -17.16 -13.53
N LYS A 92 11.22 -16.75 -14.77
CA LYS A 92 12.58 -16.39 -15.21
C LYS A 92 13.02 -15.00 -14.75
N TYR A 93 12.09 -14.13 -14.36
CA TYR A 93 12.35 -12.72 -14.09
C TYR A 93 11.94 -12.33 -12.66
N TYR A 94 10.71 -12.64 -12.29
CA TYR A 94 10.09 -12.36 -11.00
C TYR A 94 9.42 -13.63 -10.51
N ARG A 95 10.21 -14.56 -9.99
CA ARG A 95 9.68 -15.80 -9.41
C ARG A 95 9.13 -15.53 -8.01
N SER A 96 7.90 -15.95 -7.73
CA SER A 96 7.33 -15.89 -6.38
C SER A 96 8.00 -16.96 -5.50
N VAL A 97 9.00 -16.56 -4.73
CA VAL A 97 9.75 -17.47 -3.86
C VAL A 97 9.02 -17.62 -2.51
N SER A 98 8.74 -16.49 -1.85
CA SER A 98 7.98 -16.40 -0.59
C SER A 98 6.58 -17.02 -0.66
N GLY A 99 5.92 -16.92 -1.82
CA GLY A 99 4.55 -17.35 -2.05
C GLY A 99 3.59 -16.16 -2.19
N TYR A 100 2.40 -16.31 -1.64
CA TYR A 100 1.33 -15.31 -1.69
C TYR A 100 0.73 -14.99 -0.31
N ASN A 101 1.15 -15.70 0.73
CA ASN A 101 0.57 -15.59 2.08
C ASN A 101 0.88 -14.22 2.69
N ASP A 102 2.12 -13.77 2.55
CA ASP A 102 2.54 -12.44 2.98
C ASP A 102 1.90 -11.33 2.16
N GLU A 103 1.63 -11.53 0.87
CA GLU A 103 0.88 -10.60 0.03
C GLU A 103 -0.56 -10.44 0.50
N LEU A 104 -1.25 -11.53 0.84
CA LEU A 104 -2.62 -11.48 1.37
C LEU A 104 -2.65 -10.74 2.71
N LEU A 105 -1.73 -11.07 3.63
CA LEU A 105 -1.63 -10.34 4.90
C LEU A 105 -1.26 -8.87 4.69
N TRP A 106 -0.39 -8.56 3.73
CA TRP A 106 0.01 -7.20 3.39
C TRP A 106 -1.17 -6.39 2.85
N ALA A 107 -1.94 -6.97 1.95
CA ALA A 107 -3.15 -6.36 1.44
C ALA A 107 -4.18 -6.15 2.56
N ALA A 108 -4.40 -7.14 3.43
CA ALA A 108 -5.29 -7.00 4.58
C ALA A 108 -4.86 -5.87 5.52
N ALA A 109 -3.56 -5.75 5.82
CA ALA A 109 -3.04 -4.68 6.67
C ALA A 109 -3.29 -3.29 6.06
N TRP A 110 -3.03 -3.11 4.77
CA TRP A 110 -3.34 -1.83 4.10
C TRP A 110 -4.84 -1.55 4.03
N MET A 111 -5.64 -2.57 3.78
CA MET A 111 -7.10 -2.44 3.75
C MET A 111 -7.63 -2.02 5.11
N TYR A 112 -7.15 -2.63 6.20
CA TYR A 112 -7.51 -2.19 7.56
C TYR A 112 -7.05 -0.76 7.83
N GLN A 113 -5.81 -0.40 7.48
CA GLN A 113 -5.29 0.96 7.64
C GLN A 113 -6.13 2.01 6.88
N ALA A 114 -6.62 1.66 5.68
CA ALA A 114 -7.35 2.58 4.81
C ALA A 114 -8.84 2.69 5.17
N THR A 115 -9.46 1.61 5.63
CA THR A 115 -10.92 1.51 5.80
C THR A 115 -11.37 1.44 7.24
N ASN A 116 -10.49 1.02 8.16
CA ASN A 116 -10.82 0.67 9.54
C ASN A 116 -11.89 -0.44 9.66
N ASP A 117 -12.05 -1.25 8.61
CA ASP A 117 -13.00 -2.38 8.57
C ASP A 117 -12.44 -3.57 9.34
N GLN A 118 -13.20 -4.04 10.33
CA GLN A 118 -12.82 -5.12 11.24
C GLN A 118 -12.58 -6.45 10.54
N TYR A 119 -13.20 -6.69 9.38
CA TYR A 119 -12.94 -7.90 8.60
C TYR A 119 -11.45 -8.09 8.31
N TYR A 120 -10.73 -7.02 7.97
CA TYR A 120 -9.31 -7.10 7.66
C TYR A 120 -8.43 -7.24 8.91
N LEU A 121 -8.86 -6.67 10.04
CA LEU A 121 -8.18 -6.90 11.33
C LEU A 121 -8.35 -8.36 11.78
N ASP A 122 -9.56 -8.90 11.68
CA ASP A 122 -9.84 -10.30 11.94
C ASP A 122 -9.05 -11.21 11.00
N TYR A 123 -8.93 -10.84 9.72
CA TYR A 123 -8.10 -11.57 8.77
C TYR A 123 -6.63 -11.63 9.22
N LEU A 124 -6.05 -10.50 9.65
CA LEU A 124 -4.68 -10.45 10.16
C LEU A 124 -4.49 -11.30 11.43
N GLY A 125 -5.44 -11.22 12.36
CA GLY A 125 -5.39 -11.95 13.63
C GLY A 125 -5.54 -13.46 13.43
N ASN A 126 -6.58 -13.87 12.71
CA ASN A 126 -6.94 -15.27 12.55
C ASN A 126 -5.98 -16.05 11.63
N ASN A 127 -5.37 -15.38 10.65
CA ASN A 127 -4.48 -16.03 9.68
C ASN A 127 -3.00 -15.80 9.97
N GLY A 128 -2.64 -14.91 10.91
CA GLY A 128 -1.25 -14.51 11.13
C GLY A 128 -0.29 -15.63 11.47
N ASP A 129 -0.73 -16.57 12.33
CA ASP A 129 0.06 -17.74 12.69
C ASP A 129 0.19 -18.72 11.52
N SER A 130 -0.93 -19.12 10.89
CA SER A 130 -0.96 -20.12 9.81
C SER A 130 -0.31 -19.65 8.51
N MET A 131 -0.35 -18.34 8.25
CA MET A 131 0.31 -17.70 7.12
C MET A 131 1.73 -17.25 7.45
N GLY A 132 2.24 -17.52 8.66
CA GLY A 132 3.65 -17.38 9.01
C GLY A 132 4.11 -15.99 9.46
N ALA A 133 3.23 -14.98 9.52
CA ALA A 133 3.63 -13.63 9.93
C ALA A 133 4.06 -13.52 11.41
N THR A 134 3.63 -14.43 12.27
CA THR A 134 4.12 -14.50 13.66
C THR A 134 5.35 -15.42 13.82
N GLY A 135 5.56 -16.37 12.91
CA GLY A 135 6.66 -17.34 12.97
C GLY A 135 7.94 -16.86 12.28
N TRP A 136 7.83 -16.24 11.12
CA TRP A 136 8.98 -15.81 10.32
C TRP A 136 9.58 -14.50 10.83
N LYS A 137 10.77 -14.61 11.43
CA LYS A 137 11.60 -13.47 11.83
C LYS A 137 12.44 -12.99 10.66
N MET A 138 11.97 -11.94 10.00
CA MET A 138 12.60 -11.44 8.78
C MET A 138 13.85 -10.60 9.05
N THR A 139 14.77 -10.63 8.08
CA THR A 139 15.92 -9.73 7.98
C THR A 139 16.02 -9.09 6.59
N GLU A 140 14.92 -9.15 5.84
CA GLU A 140 14.76 -8.54 4.52
C GLU A 140 13.30 -8.13 4.28
N PHE A 141 13.15 -7.17 3.40
CA PHE A 141 11.88 -6.69 2.87
C PHE A 141 12.09 -6.36 1.39
N GLY A 142 11.13 -6.67 0.52
CA GLY A 142 11.33 -6.44 -0.91
C GLY A 142 10.12 -6.80 -1.76
N TRP A 143 10.33 -6.83 -3.07
CA TRP A 143 9.27 -7.11 -4.04
C TRP A 143 8.68 -8.52 -3.88
N ASP A 144 9.47 -9.50 -3.41
CA ASP A 144 9.01 -10.89 -3.21
C ASP A 144 8.45 -11.11 -1.81
N VAL A 145 9.05 -10.55 -0.75
CA VAL A 145 8.64 -10.84 0.64
C VAL A 145 8.13 -9.62 1.42
N LYS A 146 6.93 -9.74 2.01
CA LYS A 146 6.20 -8.64 2.70
C LYS A 146 6.09 -8.78 4.21
N TYR A 147 6.48 -9.91 4.81
CA TYR A 147 6.29 -10.15 6.25
C TYR A 147 6.80 -9.02 7.14
N ALA A 148 8.01 -8.48 6.89
CA ALA A 148 8.54 -7.36 7.67
C ALA A 148 7.65 -6.09 7.60
N GLY A 149 7.03 -5.85 6.45
CA GLY A 149 6.05 -4.78 6.27
C GLY A 149 4.74 -5.04 7.02
N VAL A 150 4.19 -6.26 6.90
CA VAL A 150 2.99 -6.69 7.64
C VAL A 150 3.19 -6.53 9.14
N GLN A 151 4.31 -7.04 9.64
CA GLN A 151 4.70 -6.97 11.06
C GLN A 151 4.83 -5.52 11.53
N THR A 152 5.43 -4.66 10.70
CA THR A 152 5.55 -3.21 10.96
C THR A 152 4.19 -2.51 11.06
N LEU A 153 3.25 -2.81 10.16
CA LEU A 153 1.88 -2.27 10.25
C LEU A 153 1.13 -2.84 11.46
N GLY A 154 1.29 -4.13 11.76
CA GLY A 154 0.73 -4.75 12.96
C GLY A 154 1.17 -4.05 14.24
N ALA A 155 2.47 -3.77 14.35
CA ALA A 155 3.05 -3.00 15.46
C ALA A 155 2.42 -1.60 15.58
N LYS A 156 2.18 -0.92 14.45
CA LYS A 156 1.47 0.36 14.43
C LYS A 156 0.07 0.23 15.01
N PHE A 157 -0.71 -0.75 14.57
CA PHE A 157 -2.08 -0.95 15.06
C PHE A 157 -2.09 -1.22 16.55
N LEU A 158 -1.13 -2.02 17.04
CA LEU A 158 -0.93 -2.27 18.47
C LEU A 158 -0.61 -0.99 19.25
N MET A 159 0.35 -0.20 18.78
CA MET A 159 0.72 1.07 19.42
C MET A 159 -0.42 2.10 19.41
N GLN A 160 -1.31 2.05 18.42
CA GLN A 160 -2.48 2.91 18.31
C GLN A 160 -3.71 2.38 19.07
N GLY A 161 -3.62 1.22 19.74
CA GLY A 161 -4.76 0.59 20.40
C GLY A 161 -5.82 0.04 19.43
N LYS A 162 -5.52 -0.04 18.12
CA LYS A 162 -6.41 -0.51 17.06
C LYS A 162 -6.37 -2.04 16.91
N VAL A 163 -6.53 -2.76 18.02
CA VAL A 163 -6.19 -4.18 18.12
C VAL A 163 -7.39 -5.14 18.11
N GLY A 164 -8.59 -4.65 18.45
CA GLY A 164 -9.75 -5.52 18.63
C GLY A 164 -9.46 -6.63 19.65
N GLN A 165 -9.84 -7.87 19.32
CA GLN A 165 -9.54 -9.07 20.12
C GLN A 165 -8.17 -9.69 19.84
N HIS A 166 -7.40 -9.14 18.88
CA HIS A 166 -6.18 -9.75 18.33
C HIS A 166 -4.88 -9.19 18.89
N ALA A 167 -4.92 -8.63 20.11
CA ALA A 167 -3.75 -8.00 20.75
C ALA A 167 -2.55 -8.96 20.80
N SER A 168 -2.75 -10.21 21.21
CA SER A 168 -1.68 -11.21 21.34
C SER A 168 -0.99 -11.54 20.01
N ILE A 169 -1.73 -11.56 18.89
CA ILE A 169 -1.15 -11.77 17.56
C ILE A 169 -0.37 -10.52 17.12
N LEU A 170 -0.91 -9.33 17.35
CA LEU A 170 -0.24 -8.09 17.00
C LEU A 170 1.00 -7.83 17.87
N GLU A 171 1.06 -8.33 19.09
CA GLU A 171 2.25 -8.34 19.93
C GLU A 171 3.36 -9.19 19.31
N LYS A 172 3.04 -10.38 18.77
CA LYS A 172 4.02 -11.18 18.02
C LYS A 172 4.47 -10.46 16.74
N TYR A 173 3.57 -9.77 16.05
CA TYR A 173 3.94 -8.93 14.90
C TYR A 173 4.91 -7.82 15.32
N GLN A 174 4.65 -7.14 16.43
CA GLN A 174 5.56 -6.14 16.98
C GLN A 174 6.93 -6.75 17.29
N GLN A 175 6.99 -7.88 17.99
CA GLN A 175 8.25 -8.56 18.31
C GLN A 175 9.07 -8.89 17.05
N ASN A 176 8.43 -9.33 15.97
CA ASN A 176 9.12 -9.63 14.72
C ASN A 176 9.54 -8.36 13.95
N ALA A 177 8.74 -7.29 14.00
CA ALA A 177 9.13 -5.98 13.48
C ALA A 177 10.36 -5.44 14.22
N GLU A 178 10.37 -5.52 15.55
CA GLU A 178 11.48 -5.10 16.39
C GLU A 178 12.74 -5.94 16.13
N TYR A 179 12.57 -7.26 15.97
CA TYR A 179 13.66 -8.13 15.55
C TYR A 179 14.28 -7.68 14.22
N PHE A 180 13.45 -7.34 13.22
CA PHE A 180 13.93 -6.82 11.93
C PHE A 180 14.73 -5.52 12.13
N MET A 181 14.18 -4.54 12.85
CA MET A 181 14.84 -3.25 13.09
C MET A 181 16.18 -3.42 13.81
N CYS A 182 16.21 -4.21 14.90
CA CYS A 182 17.42 -4.50 15.65
C CYS A 182 18.49 -5.19 14.80
N SER A 183 18.08 -6.16 13.97
CA SER A 183 18.98 -6.89 13.07
C SER A 183 19.59 -5.97 12.00
N CYS A 184 18.81 -5.04 11.46
CA CYS A 184 19.26 -4.07 10.48
C CYS A 184 20.31 -3.11 11.06
N ILE A 185 20.09 -2.60 12.27
CA ILE A 185 21.01 -1.63 12.91
C ILE A 185 22.22 -2.27 13.61
N GLY A 186 22.34 -3.60 13.60
CA GLY A 186 23.47 -4.30 14.20
C GLY A 186 23.38 -4.49 15.72
N LYS A 187 22.17 -4.36 16.31
CA LYS A 187 21.92 -4.53 17.75
C LYS A 187 21.05 -5.76 18.07
N GLY A 188 20.70 -6.56 17.06
CA GLY A 188 19.90 -7.77 17.20
C GLY A 188 20.73 -8.99 17.60
N SER A 189 20.04 -10.09 17.89
CA SER A 189 20.67 -11.39 18.17
C SER A 189 21.27 -12.04 16.92
N LYS A 190 20.75 -11.71 15.74
CA LYS A 190 21.31 -12.08 14.44
C LYS A 190 21.27 -10.87 13.53
N ASN A 191 22.42 -10.31 13.22
CA ASN A 191 22.50 -9.05 12.47
C ASN A 191 22.64 -9.29 10.97
N VAL A 192 22.17 -8.32 10.18
CA VAL A 192 22.39 -8.33 8.73
C VAL A 192 23.88 -8.08 8.46
N GLN A 193 24.43 -8.77 7.46
CA GLN A 193 25.82 -8.56 7.05
C GLN A 193 26.01 -7.13 6.51
N ARG A 194 27.24 -6.63 6.62
CA ARG A 194 27.62 -5.31 6.12
C ARG A 194 28.88 -5.41 5.27
N THR A 195 28.99 -4.51 4.29
CA THR A 195 30.27 -4.29 3.60
C THR A 195 31.27 -3.62 4.56
N PRO A 196 32.58 -3.61 4.24
CA PRO A 196 33.56 -2.86 5.01
C PRO A 196 33.21 -1.36 5.16
N GLY A 197 32.48 -0.79 4.21
CA GLY A 197 31.98 0.59 4.24
C GLY A 197 30.66 0.78 5.01
N GLY A 198 30.15 -0.24 5.70
CA GLY A 198 28.96 -0.14 6.56
C GLY A 198 27.61 -0.26 5.84
N LEU A 199 27.58 -0.49 4.53
CA LEU A 199 26.35 -0.74 3.75
C LEU A 199 25.76 -2.10 4.12
N ILE A 200 24.44 -2.19 4.34
CA ILE A 200 23.76 -3.48 4.46
C ILE A 200 24.06 -4.33 3.24
N PHE A 201 24.48 -5.57 3.45
CA PHE A 201 24.80 -6.51 2.38
C PHE A 201 24.01 -7.79 2.55
N ARG A 202 23.22 -8.14 1.53
CA ARG A 202 22.45 -9.39 1.46
C ARG A 202 22.94 -10.27 0.33
N GLN A 203 23.17 -9.68 -0.83
CA GLN A 203 23.55 -10.40 -2.02
C GLN A 203 24.32 -9.51 -3.00
N ARG A 204 25.00 -10.14 -3.96
CA ARG A 204 25.83 -9.44 -4.95
C ARG A 204 25.02 -8.67 -5.98
N TRP A 205 23.98 -9.31 -6.52
CA TRP A 205 23.13 -8.69 -7.54
C TRP A 205 21.97 -7.95 -6.86
N ASN A 206 21.73 -6.70 -7.25
CA ASN A 206 20.57 -5.93 -6.79
C ASN A 206 20.44 -5.80 -5.25
N ASN A 207 21.57 -5.62 -4.57
CA ASN A 207 21.61 -5.45 -3.12
C ASN A 207 20.78 -4.25 -2.63
N MET A 208 20.69 -3.21 -3.47
CA MET A 208 20.09 -1.94 -3.11
C MET A 208 18.60 -2.01 -2.81
N GLN A 209 17.88 -3.03 -3.29
CA GLN A 209 16.52 -3.29 -2.83
C GLN A 209 16.49 -3.40 -1.30
N TYR A 210 17.36 -4.25 -0.74
CA TYR A 210 17.35 -4.55 0.69
C TYR A 210 17.83 -3.35 1.51
N VAL A 211 18.78 -2.58 0.98
CA VAL A 211 19.27 -1.36 1.62
C VAL A 211 18.14 -0.33 1.71
N THR A 212 17.50 -0.03 0.59
CA THR A 212 16.45 1.00 0.51
C THR A 212 15.18 0.56 1.22
N SER A 213 14.76 -0.69 1.10
CA SER A 213 13.56 -1.19 1.78
C SER A 213 13.73 -1.23 3.31
N SER A 214 14.90 -1.66 3.80
CA SER A 214 15.19 -1.70 5.24
C SER A 214 15.34 -0.31 5.82
N SER A 215 16.01 0.60 5.10
CA SER A 215 16.15 2.00 5.52
C SER A 215 14.77 2.68 5.56
N PHE A 216 13.90 2.42 4.59
CA PHE A 216 12.53 2.94 4.58
C PHE A 216 11.74 2.43 5.79
N LEU A 217 11.71 1.12 6.03
CA LEU A 217 11.03 0.56 7.19
C LEU A 217 11.58 1.10 8.51
N ALA A 218 12.90 1.29 8.63
CA ALA A 218 13.51 1.91 9.82
C ALA A 218 12.99 3.33 10.04
N THR A 219 12.88 4.15 8.98
CA THR A 219 12.30 5.49 9.10
C THR A 219 10.82 5.48 9.51
N VAL A 220 10.02 4.57 8.92
CA VAL A 220 8.61 4.41 9.26
C VAL A 220 8.42 3.98 10.72
N TYR A 221 9.23 3.02 11.17
CA TYR A 221 9.14 2.50 12.53
C TYR A 221 9.63 3.51 13.58
N ALA A 222 10.63 4.33 13.24
CA ALA A 222 11.05 5.47 14.06
C ALA A 222 9.88 6.42 14.31
N ASP A 223 9.06 6.70 13.29
CA ASP A 223 7.88 7.56 13.42
C ASP A 223 6.81 6.91 14.31
N TYR A 224 6.61 5.60 14.21
CA TYR A 224 5.66 4.87 15.09
C TYR A 224 6.09 4.92 16.55
N LEU A 225 7.37 4.63 16.83
CA LEU A 225 7.92 4.73 18.18
C LEU A 225 7.83 6.15 18.73
N SER A 226 8.18 7.15 17.92
CA SER A 226 8.11 8.57 18.32
C SER A 226 6.68 8.98 18.65
N SER A 227 5.71 8.59 17.79
CA SER A 227 4.29 8.89 17.99
C SER A 227 3.72 8.20 19.24
N ALA A 228 4.23 7.02 19.57
CA ALA A 228 3.83 6.25 20.74
C ALA A 228 4.61 6.62 22.02
N GLY A 229 5.62 7.51 21.94
CA GLY A 229 6.52 7.82 23.06
C GLY A 229 7.34 6.61 23.53
N LYS A 230 7.66 5.68 22.63
CA LYS A 230 8.36 4.41 22.94
C LYS A 230 9.80 4.40 22.44
N THR A 231 10.59 3.48 23.01
CA THR A 231 11.92 3.10 22.52
C THR A 231 11.91 1.64 22.09
N LEU A 232 12.82 1.28 21.19
CA LEU A 232 13.02 -0.10 20.75
C LEU A 232 13.98 -0.82 21.70
N SER A 233 13.63 -2.03 22.14
CA SER A 233 14.50 -2.86 22.99
C SER A 233 15.22 -3.90 22.14
N CYS A 234 16.54 -3.77 21.97
CA CYS A 234 17.36 -4.73 21.24
C CYS A 234 18.26 -5.55 22.18
N ALA A 235 18.81 -6.67 21.68
CA ALA A 235 19.71 -7.52 22.45
C ALA A 235 20.96 -6.78 22.94
N SER A 236 21.46 -5.82 22.16
CA SER A 236 22.59 -4.95 22.52
C SER A 236 22.19 -3.62 23.14
N GLY A 237 21.00 -3.54 23.75
CA GLY A 237 20.51 -2.38 24.48
C GLY A 237 19.38 -1.61 23.80
N ASN A 238 18.89 -0.58 24.49
CA ASN A 238 17.79 0.25 24.02
C ASN A 238 18.20 1.16 22.85
N VAL A 239 17.24 1.42 21.97
CA VAL A 239 17.41 2.17 20.74
C VAL A 239 16.35 3.24 20.66
N ARG A 240 16.80 4.49 20.57
CA ARG A 240 15.92 5.65 20.39
C ARG A 240 15.45 5.73 18.93
N PRO A 241 14.27 6.32 18.65
CA PRO A 241 13.83 6.56 17.28
C PRO A 241 14.87 7.29 16.41
N SER A 242 15.62 8.23 16.99
CA SER A 242 16.69 8.96 16.31
C SER A 242 17.81 8.04 15.79
N GLU A 243 18.11 6.94 16.48
CA GLU A 243 19.15 5.99 16.04
C GLU A 243 18.70 5.20 14.80
N LEU A 244 17.41 4.88 14.68
CA LEU A 244 16.85 4.27 13.46
C LEU A 244 16.94 5.25 12.27
N LEU A 245 16.70 6.54 12.51
CA LEU A 245 16.87 7.58 11.50
C LEU A 245 18.35 7.76 11.10
N SER A 246 19.27 7.79 12.06
CA SER A 246 20.71 7.86 11.80
C SER A 246 21.20 6.64 11.01
N PHE A 247 20.66 5.46 11.30
CA PHE A 247 20.92 4.28 10.48
C PHE A 247 20.45 4.49 9.03
N ALA A 248 19.21 4.91 8.78
CA ALA A 248 18.72 5.16 7.42
C ALA A 248 19.53 6.25 6.68
N GLN A 249 20.01 7.26 7.41
CA GLN A 249 20.92 8.29 6.89
C GLN A 249 22.29 7.72 6.50
N SER A 250 22.86 6.83 7.32
CA SER A 250 24.18 6.21 7.04
C SER A 250 24.22 5.38 5.75
N GLN A 251 23.07 4.93 5.26
CA GLN A 251 22.98 4.16 4.02
C GLN A 251 22.93 5.06 2.77
N ARG A 252 22.74 6.38 2.95
CA ARG A 252 22.43 7.34 1.88
C ARG A 252 23.51 7.47 0.80
N ASP A 253 24.77 7.48 1.23
CA ASP A 253 25.89 7.69 0.33
C ASP A 253 26.09 6.53 -0.65
N ASN A 254 25.37 5.42 -0.46
CA ASN A 254 25.45 4.24 -1.30
C ASN A 254 24.25 4.08 -2.27
N TYR A 255 23.26 5.00 -2.26
CA TYR A 255 22.04 4.87 -3.07
C TYR A 255 22.26 4.96 -4.58
N GLU A 256 23.43 5.42 -5.04
CA GLU A 256 23.73 5.57 -6.47
C GLU A 256 24.02 4.25 -7.19
N GLN A 257 24.20 3.14 -6.44
CA GLN A 257 24.46 1.81 -7.00
C GLN A 257 23.17 1.05 -7.36
N THR A 258 22.00 1.70 -7.32
CA THR A 258 20.72 1.06 -7.63
C THR A 258 20.58 0.80 -9.13
N GLU A 259 20.38 -0.45 -9.54
CA GLU A 259 19.78 -0.71 -10.85
C GLU A 259 18.41 0.01 -10.93
N PRO A 260 18.06 0.62 -12.08
CA PRO A 260 16.83 1.39 -12.23
C PRO A 260 15.62 0.45 -12.29
N ALA A 261 15.11 0.09 -11.11
CA ALA A 261 13.93 -0.75 -10.94
C ALA A 261 12.93 -0.10 -9.97
N THR A 262 11.63 -0.27 -10.24
CA THR A 262 10.56 0.34 -9.43
C THR A 262 10.64 -0.03 -7.96
N TYR A 263 10.98 -1.28 -7.64
CA TYR A 263 11.06 -1.75 -6.26
C TYR A 263 12.30 -1.23 -5.51
N ASN A 264 13.36 -0.79 -6.22
CA ASN A 264 14.51 -0.12 -5.62
C ASN A 264 14.22 1.35 -5.33
N ASN A 265 13.61 2.03 -6.31
CA ASN A 265 13.42 3.47 -6.24
C ASN A 265 12.24 3.86 -5.33
N ALA A 266 11.26 2.97 -5.11
CA ALA A 266 10.04 3.31 -4.37
C ALA A 266 10.33 3.57 -2.89
N PRO A 267 11.06 2.69 -2.18
CA PRO A 267 11.49 2.97 -0.81
C PRO A 267 12.44 4.18 -0.75
N LEU A 268 13.32 4.34 -1.75
CA LEU A 268 14.27 5.46 -1.82
C LEU A 268 13.56 6.82 -1.83
N LEU A 269 12.49 6.98 -2.62
CA LEU A 269 11.68 8.21 -2.57
C LEU A 269 11.10 8.48 -1.18
N GLY A 270 10.58 7.45 -0.52
CA GLY A 270 10.05 7.55 0.84
C GLY A 270 11.11 7.99 1.85
N ILE A 271 12.31 7.42 1.78
CA ILE A 271 13.45 7.81 2.62
C ILE A 271 13.83 9.26 2.37
N LEU A 272 14.01 9.65 1.10
CA LEU A 272 14.44 11.01 0.75
C LEU A 272 13.39 12.05 1.19
N ALA A 273 12.11 11.74 1.02
CA ALA A 273 11.03 12.58 1.54
C ALA A 273 11.10 12.70 3.06
N ARG A 274 11.26 11.59 3.78
CA ARG A 274 11.28 11.58 5.24
C ARG A 274 12.52 12.27 5.82
N LEU A 275 13.69 12.07 5.22
CA LEU A 275 14.95 12.67 5.67
C LEU A 275 15.06 14.16 5.29
N GLY A 276 14.48 14.56 4.16
CA GLY A 276 14.47 15.95 3.69
C GLY A 276 13.62 16.89 4.55
N LEU A 277 12.62 16.37 5.28
CA LEU A 277 11.74 17.14 6.16
C LEU A 277 12.36 17.47 7.53
N GLY A 278 13.51 16.89 7.88
CA GLY A 278 14.16 17.10 9.18
C GLY A 278 13.45 16.43 10.37
N HIS A 279 13.78 16.86 11.59
CA HIS A 279 13.19 16.35 12.84
C HIS A 279 11.80 16.98 13.14
N SER A 280 11.33 17.88 12.28
CA SER A 280 10.10 18.65 12.46
C SER A 280 8.90 17.83 11.98
N GLY A 281 8.07 17.42 12.93
CA GLY A 281 7.00 16.44 12.80
C GLY A 281 6.10 16.57 11.57
N TYR A 282 5.96 15.45 10.86
CA TYR A 282 4.76 15.16 10.08
C TYR A 282 4.06 13.95 10.70
N ASN A 283 2.84 14.17 11.18
CA ASN A 283 1.86 13.13 11.46
C ASN A 283 1.42 12.54 10.12
N GLN A 284 1.48 11.21 9.94
CA GLN A 284 0.92 10.50 8.77
C GLN A 284 -0.63 10.57 8.67
N LEU A 285 -1.25 11.56 9.31
CA LEU A 285 -2.69 11.81 9.33
C LEU A 285 -3.03 13.03 8.47
N LEU A 286 -2.59 13.09 7.22
CA LEU A 286 -3.18 14.03 6.28
C LEU A 286 -4.49 13.41 5.75
N PRO A 287 -5.68 13.87 6.17
CA PRO A 287 -6.92 13.47 5.51
C PRO A 287 -6.89 13.95 4.05
N ALA A 288 -7.29 13.06 3.13
CA ALA A 288 -7.50 13.43 1.75
C ALA A 288 -8.55 14.55 1.67
N VAL A 289 -8.15 15.73 1.20
CA VAL A 289 -9.08 16.85 0.98
C VAL A 289 -9.95 16.52 -0.24
N LEU A 290 -11.22 16.18 -0.01
CA LEU A 290 -12.21 16.04 -1.08
C LEU A 290 -12.78 17.43 -1.44
N PRO A 291 -12.90 17.79 -2.74
CA PRO A 291 -13.45 19.08 -3.14
C PRO A 291 -14.95 19.18 -2.82
N THR A 292 -15.36 20.31 -2.25
CA THR A 292 -16.75 20.61 -1.91
C THR A 292 -17.55 20.95 -3.18
N THR A 293 -18.66 20.24 -3.45
CA THR A 293 -19.56 20.56 -4.57
C THR A 293 -20.75 21.39 -4.08
N LYS A 294 -20.98 22.54 -4.71
CA LYS A 294 -22.14 23.42 -4.46
C LYS A 294 -23.45 22.73 -4.90
N GLN A 295 -24.48 22.84 -4.06
CA GLN A 295 -25.84 22.33 -4.34
C GLN A 295 -26.48 23.10 -5.50
N ILE A 296 -27.05 22.36 -6.45
CA ILE A 296 -28.03 22.87 -7.43
C ILE A 296 -29.38 22.27 -7.03
N VAL A 297 -30.35 23.14 -6.78
CA VAL A 297 -31.74 22.78 -6.44
C VAL A 297 -32.54 22.68 -7.73
N THR A 298 -33.29 21.58 -7.92
CA THR A 298 -34.35 21.50 -8.94
C THR A 298 -35.58 20.75 -8.38
N PRO A 299 -36.81 21.13 -8.80
CA PRO A 299 -38.04 20.90 -8.04
C PRO A 299 -38.74 19.55 -8.31
N ARG A 300 -39.58 19.13 -7.35
CA ARG A 300 -40.33 17.86 -7.32
C ARG A 300 -41.45 17.80 -8.37
N LEU A 301 -41.60 16.64 -9.02
CA LEU A 301 -42.82 16.21 -9.69
C LEU A 301 -43.47 15.05 -8.92
N HIS A 302 -44.79 15.10 -8.82
CA HIS A 302 -45.69 14.17 -8.13
C HIS A 302 -45.93 12.91 -8.99
N VAL A 303 -45.99 11.73 -8.38
CA VAL A 303 -46.42 10.48 -9.04
C VAL A 303 -47.51 9.79 -8.20
N PRO A 304 -48.67 9.43 -8.78
CA PRO A 304 -49.73 8.70 -8.08
C PRO A 304 -49.51 7.18 -8.08
N ALA A 305 -50.06 6.50 -7.08
CA ALA A 305 -49.90 5.07 -6.82
C ALA A 305 -50.87 4.19 -7.62
N ALA A 306 -50.37 3.04 -8.11
CA ALA A 306 -51.18 1.89 -8.51
C ALA A 306 -50.39 0.57 -8.28
N THR A 307 -51.06 -0.38 -7.61
CA THR A 307 -50.59 -1.72 -7.25
C THR A 307 -50.70 -2.71 -8.41
N THR A 308 -49.55 -3.14 -8.93
CA THR A 308 -49.36 -4.38 -9.71
C THR A 308 -48.15 -5.10 -9.13
N SER A 309 -48.24 -6.41 -8.82
CA SER A 309 -47.10 -7.16 -8.29
C SER A 309 -45.99 -7.23 -9.33
N SER A 310 -44.98 -6.40 -9.19
CA SER A 310 -43.82 -6.35 -10.08
C SER A 310 -43.12 -7.72 -10.13
N PRO A 311 -42.73 -8.23 -11.33
CA PRO A 311 -41.98 -9.48 -11.48
C PRO A 311 -40.56 -9.40 -10.88
N ILE A 312 -40.16 -8.21 -10.46
CA ILE A 312 -38.87 -7.94 -9.83
C ILE A 312 -39.17 -7.27 -8.49
N SER A 313 -38.66 -7.85 -7.39
CA SER A 313 -38.76 -7.25 -6.07
C SER A 313 -37.43 -6.64 -5.65
N ILE A 314 -37.51 -5.53 -4.93
CA ILE A 314 -36.37 -4.86 -4.33
C ILE A 314 -36.58 -4.85 -2.82
N GLU A 315 -35.62 -5.37 -2.07
CA GLU A 315 -35.59 -5.30 -0.61
C GLU A 315 -34.33 -4.55 -0.17
N GLN A 316 -34.47 -3.59 0.73
CA GLN A 316 -33.36 -2.81 1.26
C GLN A 316 -33.24 -3.03 2.76
N LYS A 317 -32.06 -3.42 3.22
CA LYS A 317 -31.75 -3.69 4.62
C LYS A 317 -30.60 -2.82 5.10
N LEU A 318 -30.83 -2.06 6.18
CA LEU A 318 -29.74 -1.41 6.91
C LEU A 318 -28.84 -2.50 7.52
N THR A 319 -27.56 -2.49 7.17
CA THR A 319 -26.59 -3.51 7.62
C THR A 319 -25.67 -3.01 8.71
N THR A 320 -25.25 -1.75 8.63
CA THR A 320 -24.43 -1.09 9.65
C THR A 320 -24.55 0.42 9.50
N TRP A 321 -24.16 1.14 10.54
CA TRP A 321 -24.06 2.59 10.55
C TRP A 321 -22.89 3.02 11.44
N TRP A 322 -22.30 4.18 11.15
CA TRP A 322 -21.20 4.74 11.94
C TRP A 322 -21.22 6.27 11.86
N ASN A 323 -20.60 6.90 12.87
CA ASN A 323 -20.41 8.34 12.88
C ASN A 323 -19.01 8.68 12.36
N ALA A 324 -18.92 9.59 11.40
CA ALA A 324 -17.67 10.17 10.91
C ALA A 324 -17.88 11.67 10.64
N ASP A 325 -16.99 12.51 11.16
CA ASP A 325 -17.01 13.97 10.97
C ASP A 325 -18.36 14.64 11.32
N GLY A 326 -18.97 14.23 12.43
CA GLY A 326 -20.25 14.76 12.90
C GLY A 326 -21.46 14.34 12.05
N LYS A 327 -21.29 13.40 11.11
CA LYS A 327 -22.36 12.84 10.28
C LYS A 327 -22.49 11.34 10.51
N THR A 328 -23.73 10.86 10.58
CA THR A 328 -24.03 9.43 10.63
C THR A 328 -24.12 8.88 9.20
N TYR A 329 -23.26 7.94 8.87
CA TYR A 329 -23.29 7.18 7.62
C TYR A 329 -23.99 5.85 7.86
N SER A 330 -24.83 5.46 6.91
CA SER A 330 -25.58 4.20 6.92
C SER A 330 -25.24 3.38 5.69
N ARG A 331 -24.98 2.08 5.87
CA ARG A 331 -24.76 1.10 4.80
C ARG A 331 -26.02 0.27 4.59
N TYR A 332 -26.57 0.34 3.38
CA TYR A 332 -27.73 -0.43 2.97
C TYR A 332 -27.32 -1.53 2.00
N LEU A 333 -27.69 -2.78 2.31
CA LEU A 333 -27.71 -3.89 1.36
C LEU A 333 -29.05 -3.86 0.63
N THR A 334 -29.02 -3.88 -0.70
CA THR A 334 -30.21 -3.96 -1.54
C THR A 334 -30.19 -5.26 -2.33
N VAL A 335 -31.23 -6.07 -2.17
CA VAL A 335 -31.43 -7.35 -2.83
C VAL A 335 -32.49 -7.17 -3.91
N VAL A 336 -32.13 -7.45 -5.16
CA VAL A 336 -33.04 -7.42 -6.31
C VAL A 336 -33.31 -8.85 -6.75
N THR A 337 -34.54 -9.32 -6.58
CA THR A 337 -34.91 -10.72 -6.88
C THR A 337 -35.76 -10.78 -8.14
N ASN A 338 -35.37 -11.65 -9.08
CA ASN A 338 -36.21 -12.03 -10.20
C ASN A 338 -37.28 -13.02 -9.69
N LYS A 339 -38.51 -12.55 -9.52
CA LYS A 339 -39.67 -13.36 -9.10
C LYS A 339 -40.46 -13.91 -10.29
N SER A 340 -40.05 -13.63 -11.52
CA SER A 340 -40.67 -14.24 -12.70
C SER A 340 -40.23 -15.68 -12.88
N ASP A 341 -40.96 -16.39 -13.73
CA ASP A 341 -40.65 -17.72 -14.24
C ASP A 341 -39.62 -17.70 -15.39
N LYS A 342 -39.20 -16.52 -15.84
CA LYS A 342 -38.30 -16.31 -16.98
C LYS A 342 -36.94 -15.76 -16.57
N THR A 343 -35.97 -15.85 -17.47
CA THR A 343 -34.64 -15.30 -17.19
C THR A 343 -34.61 -13.81 -17.48
N LEU A 344 -34.18 -13.02 -16.50
CA LEU A 344 -34.02 -11.57 -16.64
C LEU A 344 -32.72 -11.27 -17.38
N THR A 345 -32.79 -10.87 -18.64
CA THR A 345 -31.63 -10.61 -19.51
C THR A 345 -31.22 -9.14 -19.53
N SER A 346 -32.07 -8.25 -19.02
CA SER A 346 -31.76 -6.84 -18.85
C SER A 346 -32.50 -6.28 -17.64
N LEU A 347 -31.82 -5.43 -16.88
CA LEU A 347 -32.36 -4.71 -15.74
C LEU A 347 -31.88 -3.27 -15.78
N ASN A 348 -32.81 -2.33 -15.62
CA ASN A 348 -32.55 -0.93 -15.38
C ASN A 348 -33.22 -0.51 -14.07
N LEU A 349 -32.42 0.07 -13.20
CA LEU A 349 -32.82 0.60 -11.91
C LEU A 349 -32.67 2.12 -11.93
N TRP A 350 -33.67 2.81 -11.43
CA TRP A 350 -33.59 4.22 -11.10
C TRP A 350 -33.35 4.35 -9.59
N ILE A 351 -32.26 5.06 -9.24
CA ILE A 351 -31.89 5.29 -7.84
C ILE A 351 -31.88 6.80 -7.57
N SER A 352 -32.80 7.23 -6.73
CA SER A 352 -33.03 8.61 -6.32
C SER A 352 -32.51 8.83 -4.89
N LYS A 353 -32.16 10.08 -4.54
CA LYS A 353 -31.62 10.46 -3.21
C LYS A 353 -30.36 9.67 -2.80
N LEU A 354 -29.59 9.21 -3.77
CA LEU A 354 -28.29 8.58 -3.55
C LEU A 354 -27.19 9.65 -3.55
N TYR A 355 -26.66 9.94 -2.35
CA TYR A 355 -25.65 10.98 -2.14
C TYR A 355 -24.27 10.42 -1.80
N GLY A 356 -24.10 9.11 -1.91
CA GLY A 356 -22.85 8.45 -1.58
C GLY A 356 -22.56 7.28 -2.50
N PRO A 357 -21.45 6.58 -2.26
CA PRO A 357 -20.97 5.53 -3.15
C PRO A 357 -21.92 4.32 -3.18
N ILE A 358 -21.97 3.67 -4.35
CA ILE A 358 -22.75 2.46 -4.64
C ILE A 358 -21.85 1.41 -5.30
N TRP A 359 -22.08 0.14 -4.97
CA TRP A 359 -21.31 -1.02 -5.44
C TRP A 359 -22.25 -2.16 -5.82
N GLY A 360 -21.90 -2.95 -6.83
CA GLY A 360 -22.71 -4.09 -7.29
C GLY A 360 -23.61 -3.78 -8.50
N LEU A 361 -23.57 -2.56 -9.03
CA LEU A 361 -24.26 -2.15 -10.26
C LEU A 361 -23.33 -1.39 -11.21
N THR A 362 -23.68 -1.37 -12.50
CA THR A 362 -23.03 -0.50 -13.49
C THR A 362 -23.88 0.76 -13.69
N LYS A 363 -23.28 1.93 -13.50
CA LYS A 363 -23.95 3.21 -13.79
C LYS A 363 -23.96 3.46 -15.30
N THR A 364 -25.14 3.75 -15.86
CA THR A 364 -25.33 4.28 -17.21
C THR A 364 -25.60 5.78 -17.13
N GLU A 365 -25.89 6.47 -18.25
CA GLU A 365 -26.13 7.93 -18.27
C GLU A 365 -27.12 8.38 -17.19
N ASN A 366 -28.24 7.67 -17.06
CA ASN A 366 -29.34 8.03 -16.15
C ASN A 366 -29.90 6.84 -15.34
N SER A 367 -29.32 5.64 -15.42
CA SER A 367 -29.81 4.47 -14.69
C SER A 367 -28.67 3.62 -14.13
N TYR A 368 -29.04 2.55 -13.43
CA TYR A 368 -28.12 1.51 -13.00
C TYR A 368 -28.56 0.17 -13.59
N THR A 369 -27.60 -0.58 -14.13
CA THR A 369 -27.85 -1.89 -14.72
C THR A 369 -26.99 -2.96 -14.06
N PHE A 370 -27.06 -4.19 -14.57
CA PHE A 370 -26.24 -5.29 -14.12
C PHE A 370 -24.76 -4.89 -14.09
N PRO A 371 -23.99 -5.40 -13.11
CA PRO A 371 -22.54 -5.28 -13.18
C PRO A 371 -22.05 -6.00 -14.45
N SER A 372 -20.94 -5.54 -15.03
CA SER A 372 -20.44 -6.05 -16.32
C SER A 372 -20.15 -7.55 -16.38
N TRP A 373 -20.03 -8.22 -15.22
CA TRP A 373 -19.81 -9.67 -15.10
C TRP A 373 -21.10 -10.49 -14.94
N ILE A 374 -22.27 -9.86 -14.89
CA ILE A 374 -23.59 -10.51 -14.86
C ILE A 374 -24.34 -10.13 -16.13
N GLN A 375 -24.63 -11.13 -16.97
CA GLN A 375 -25.34 -10.93 -18.24
C GLN A 375 -26.84 -11.24 -18.13
N TYR A 376 -27.23 -12.04 -17.15
CA TYR A 376 -28.62 -12.43 -16.91
C TYR A 376 -28.83 -12.86 -15.45
N LEU A 377 -30.08 -12.82 -14.99
CA LEU A 377 -30.50 -13.26 -13.66
C LEU A 377 -31.63 -14.30 -13.78
N PRO A 378 -31.37 -15.60 -13.54
CA PRO A 378 -32.39 -16.65 -13.66
C PRO A 378 -33.58 -16.47 -12.72
N ALA A 379 -34.68 -17.17 -13.01
CA ALA A 379 -35.87 -17.22 -12.16
C ALA A 379 -35.51 -17.61 -10.71
N GLY A 380 -36.05 -16.88 -9.73
CA GLY A 380 -35.82 -17.09 -8.30
C GLY A 380 -34.42 -16.71 -7.79
N LYS A 381 -33.54 -16.16 -8.64
CA LYS A 381 -32.21 -15.68 -8.22
C LYS A 381 -32.24 -14.19 -7.88
N SER A 382 -31.27 -13.80 -7.07
CA SER A 382 -31.10 -12.43 -6.59
C SER A 382 -29.76 -11.84 -7.01
N LEU A 383 -29.76 -10.53 -7.21
CA LEU A 383 -28.59 -9.69 -7.36
C LEU A 383 -28.52 -8.75 -6.16
N ASP A 384 -27.34 -8.67 -5.54
CA ASP A 384 -27.12 -7.80 -4.40
C ASP A 384 -26.26 -6.60 -4.81
N PHE A 385 -26.62 -5.42 -4.31
CA PHE A 385 -25.81 -4.22 -4.39
C PHE A 385 -25.86 -3.45 -3.08
N VAL A 386 -24.85 -2.62 -2.84
CA VAL A 386 -24.68 -1.90 -1.58
C VAL A 386 -24.51 -0.43 -1.87
N TYR A 387 -25.05 0.42 -1.01
CA TYR A 387 -24.68 1.83 -1.00
C TYR A 387 -24.49 2.35 0.41
N ILE A 388 -23.65 3.38 0.52
CA ILE A 388 -23.36 4.07 1.78
C ILE A 388 -23.68 5.55 1.57
N HIS A 389 -24.44 6.14 2.47
CA HIS A 389 -24.65 7.60 2.47
C HIS A 389 -25.02 8.12 3.86
N ALA A 390 -24.87 9.44 4.06
CA ALA A 390 -25.18 10.13 5.31
C ALA A 390 -26.60 10.74 5.33
N SER A 391 -27.54 10.12 4.61
CA SER A 391 -28.91 10.59 4.46
C SER A 391 -29.88 9.44 4.74
N SER A 392 -31.19 9.74 4.75
CA SER A 392 -32.23 8.72 4.70
C SER A 392 -32.02 7.78 3.50
N GLN A 393 -32.34 6.50 3.69
CA GLN A 393 -32.36 5.43 2.68
C GLN A 393 -32.68 5.94 1.26
N ALA A 394 -31.87 5.54 0.28
CA ALA A 394 -32.06 5.92 -1.12
C ALA A 394 -33.28 5.21 -1.71
N GLU A 395 -33.99 5.89 -2.61
CA GLU A 395 -35.16 5.34 -3.28
C GLU A 395 -34.70 4.51 -4.47
N VAL A 396 -34.98 3.21 -4.48
CA VAL A 396 -34.61 2.30 -5.55
C VAL A 396 -35.88 1.80 -6.22
N SER A 397 -35.95 1.92 -7.54
CA SER A 397 -37.09 1.48 -8.34
C SER A 397 -36.62 0.83 -9.65
N VAL A 398 -37.42 -0.08 -10.20
CA VAL A 398 -37.17 -0.66 -11.52
C VAL A 398 -37.68 0.32 -12.58
N SER A 399 -36.79 0.80 -13.44
CA SER A 399 -37.14 1.69 -14.56
C SER A 399 -37.30 0.96 -15.89
N GLY A 400 -36.82 -0.28 -16.00
CA GLY A 400 -37.06 -1.13 -17.16
C GLY A 400 -36.41 -2.51 -17.01
N TYR A 401 -36.90 -3.50 -17.75
CA TYR A 401 -36.35 -4.84 -17.76
C TYR A 401 -36.72 -5.62 -19.04
N LYS A 402 -36.00 -6.72 -19.30
CA LYS A 402 -36.34 -7.71 -20.34
C LYS A 402 -36.31 -9.13 -19.78
N LEU A 403 -37.35 -9.89 -20.05
CA LEU A 403 -37.46 -11.31 -19.71
C LEU A 403 -37.33 -12.14 -21.00
N ALA A 404 -36.50 -13.19 -20.95
CA ALA A 404 -36.34 -14.17 -22.02
C ALA A 404 -36.95 -15.51 -21.59
#